data_AF-A0A388KXT3-F1
#
_entry.id   AF-A0A388KXT3-F1
#
_cell.length_a   1.000
_cell.length_b   1.000
_cell.length_c   1.000
_cell.angle_alpha   90.00
_cell.angle_beta   90.00
_cell.angle_gamma   90.00
#
_symmetry.space_group_name_H-M   'P 1'
#
loop_
_entity.id
_entity.type
_entity.pdbx_description
1 polymer ?
#
loop_
_entity_poly.entity_id
_entity_poly.type
_entity_poly.pdbx_seq_one_letter_code
_entity_poly.pdbx_strand_id
1 'polypeptide(L)'
;MATSKRDYEVTGLGGLGKWKRNGRLGKAYVIPKDKDLQHWRPIAPACGDPAVMAQRRCARAPNCLITRFPRVRHFNLRSAYEMKRELDQFGSLLQKEGCSMAMGRCYDIKEMFSSISHSFVKDAVSELVMYFEKRGWRQVRVANRGKLCQMSKTTRREEGYTTVKLDMLHIMVEYDLSHPYMMHGDVIRRQLVGIPMGKTTSPVLATVTCAMAEARFLSNLGADRRIVMAWRMVDDVSIVVGCTGEEESWERAERILQSFKSIYDEELKLIRKDEGAHTWQFIGGRMYVMAEPVQVHFIQETKNCESFAVGVRSVTNPCRTMRVTLISELKREFFGPLLRGCGTRQRRRP
;
A
#
# COMPACT_ATOMS: atom_id res chain seq x y z
N MET A 1 24.04 -5.50 -21.17
CA MET A 1 22.84 -6.20 -21.71
C MET A 1 23.06 -7.70 -21.92
N ALA A 2 24.16 -8.14 -22.55
CA ALA A 2 24.43 -9.57 -22.76
C ALA A 2 24.45 -10.39 -21.45
N THR A 3 25.13 -9.89 -20.41
CA THR A 3 25.15 -10.51 -19.07
C THR A 3 23.75 -10.66 -18.48
N SER A 4 22.97 -9.57 -18.44
CA SER A 4 21.58 -9.58 -17.96
C SER A 4 20.70 -10.60 -18.68
N LYS A 5 20.86 -10.75 -20.00
CA LYS A 5 20.14 -11.78 -20.76
C LYS A 5 20.56 -13.19 -20.36
N ARG A 6 21.87 -13.44 -20.23
CA ARG A 6 22.40 -14.74 -19.81
C ARG A 6 21.86 -15.13 -18.44
N ASP A 7 21.92 -14.21 -17.48
CA ASP A 7 21.46 -14.47 -16.12
C ASP A 7 19.94 -14.72 -16.08
N TYR A 8 19.17 -14.01 -16.90
CA TYR A 8 17.74 -14.25 -17.08
C TYR A 8 17.43 -15.66 -17.63
N GLU A 9 18.23 -16.14 -18.57
CA GLU A 9 18.08 -17.48 -19.17
C GLU A 9 18.49 -18.57 -18.17
N VAL A 10 19.63 -18.41 -17.50
CA VAL A 10 20.18 -19.36 -16.51
C VAL A 10 19.24 -19.51 -15.31
N THR A 11 18.63 -18.42 -14.86
CA THR A 11 17.69 -18.42 -13.71
C THR A 11 16.33 -19.03 -14.04
N GLY A 12 16.05 -19.40 -15.30
CA GLY A 12 14.79 -20.03 -15.68
C GLY A 12 13.59 -19.07 -15.75
N LEU A 13 13.80 -17.76 -15.65
CA LEU A 13 12.75 -16.73 -15.74
C LEU A 13 12.03 -16.74 -17.10
N GLY A 14 12.63 -17.36 -18.11
CA GLY A 14 12.01 -17.65 -19.42
C GLY A 14 10.65 -18.38 -19.31
N GLY A 15 10.46 -19.19 -18.26
CA GLY A 15 9.17 -19.86 -18.00
C GLY A 15 8.05 -18.89 -17.57
N LEU A 16 8.42 -17.76 -16.97
CA LEU A 16 7.48 -16.69 -16.59
C LEU A 16 7.23 -15.71 -17.72
N GLY A 17 8.15 -15.58 -18.68
CA GLY A 17 7.97 -14.72 -19.85
C GLY A 17 9.16 -14.82 -20.78
N LYS A 18 8.92 -14.76 -22.09
CA LYS A 18 10.02 -14.76 -23.06
C LYS A 18 10.78 -13.42 -22.99
N TRP A 19 12.11 -13.49 -23.07
CA TRP A 19 12.96 -12.32 -23.25
C TRP A 19 12.61 -11.59 -24.55
N LYS A 20 12.34 -10.29 -24.48
CA LYS A 20 11.99 -9.48 -25.64
C LYS A 20 13.25 -9.05 -26.40
N ARG A 21 13.43 -9.60 -27.61
CA ARG A 21 14.61 -9.35 -28.47
C ARG A 21 14.79 -7.88 -28.84
N ASN A 22 13.69 -7.16 -29.05
CA ASN A 22 13.66 -5.72 -29.34
C ASN A 22 13.41 -4.85 -28.10
N GLY A 23 13.67 -5.39 -26.90
CA GLY A 23 13.58 -4.62 -25.66
C GLY A 23 14.64 -3.53 -25.59
N ARG A 24 14.34 -2.47 -24.83
CA ARG A 24 15.22 -1.30 -24.64
C ARG A 24 15.24 -0.93 -23.17
N LEU A 25 16.37 -0.41 -22.70
CA LEU A 25 16.47 0.17 -21.37
C LEU A 25 15.61 1.44 -21.29
N GLY A 26 15.02 1.66 -20.11
CA GLY A 26 14.31 2.90 -19.83
C GLY A 26 15.23 4.11 -19.90
N LYS A 27 14.78 5.20 -20.52
CA LYS A 27 15.47 6.49 -20.46
C LYS A 27 15.02 7.22 -19.20
N ALA A 28 15.97 7.53 -18.33
CA ALA A 28 15.74 8.29 -17.11
C ALA A 28 15.36 9.73 -17.48
N TYR A 29 14.34 10.25 -16.81
CA TYR A 29 13.97 11.66 -16.84
C TYR A 29 13.53 12.09 -15.44
N VAL A 30 13.41 13.40 -15.24
CA VAL A 30 13.00 13.99 -13.97
C VAL A 30 11.61 14.58 -14.08
N ILE A 31 10.80 14.41 -13.04
CA ILE A 31 9.52 15.08 -12.88
C ILE A 31 9.64 16.05 -11.69
N PRO A 32 9.38 17.37 -11.85
CA PRO A 32 9.35 18.29 -10.71
C PRO A 32 8.20 17.93 -9.76
N LYS A 33 8.39 18.11 -8.45
CA LYS A 33 7.33 17.90 -7.47
C LYS A 33 6.40 19.13 -7.46
N ASP A 34 5.10 18.91 -7.63
CA ASP A 34 4.10 20.00 -7.71
C ASP A 34 4.11 20.98 -6.52
N LYS A 35 4.51 20.50 -5.33
CA LYS A 35 4.56 21.31 -4.09
C LYS A 35 5.93 21.94 -3.82
N ASP A 36 6.97 21.51 -4.54
CA ASP A 36 8.34 21.94 -4.29
C ASP A 36 9.15 21.81 -5.59
N LEU A 37 9.27 22.93 -6.31
CA LEU A 37 9.95 23.00 -7.60
C LEU A 37 11.46 22.78 -7.51
N GLN A 38 12.04 22.78 -6.30
CA GLN A 38 13.45 22.46 -6.09
C GLN A 38 13.68 20.93 -5.99
N HIS A 39 12.61 20.16 -5.84
CA HIS A 39 12.67 18.71 -5.70
C HIS A 39 12.21 17.98 -6.97
N TRP A 40 12.99 16.98 -7.36
CA TRP A 40 12.81 16.21 -8.58
C TRP A 40 12.60 14.73 -8.27
N ARG A 41 11.71 14.08 -9.02
CA ARG A 41 11.49 12.63 -8.98
C ARG A 41 12.18 12.00 -10.19
N PRO A 42 13.34 11.35 -10.03
CA PRO A 42 13.95 10.62 -11.12
C PRO A 42 13.11 9.36 -11.42
N ILE A 43 12.72 9.19 -12.68
CA ILE A 43 11.95 8.02 -13.14
C ILE A 43 12.64 7.42 -14.35
N ALA A 44 12.76 6.09 -14.35
CA ALA A 44 13.24 5.31 -15.48
C ALA A 44 12.16 4.29 -15.90
N PRO A 45 11.32 4.61 -16.90
CA PRO A 45 10.24 3.72 -17.32
C PRO A 45 10.79 2.39 -17.85
N ALA A 46 10.35 1.28 -17.26
CA ALA A 46 10.76 -0.06 -17.70
C ALA A 46 9.74 -0.72 -18.64
N CYS A 47 8.86 0.05 -19.30
CA CYS A 47 7.83 -0.50 -20.18
C CYS A 47 8.41 -1.22 -21.42
N GLY A 48 9.60 -0.81 -21.85
CA GLY A 48 10.36 -1.40 -22.94
C GLY A 48 11.34 -2.50 -22.51
N ASP A 49 11.46 -2.78 -21.21
CA ASP A 49 12.47 -3.68 -20.67
C ASP A 49 12.38 -5.08 -21.30
N PRO A 50 13.52 -5.71 -21.65
CA PRO A 50 13.50 -7.04 -22.23
C PRO A 50 12.82 -8.12 -21.36
N ALA A 51 12.88 -8.00 -20.03
CA ALA A 51 12.30 -8.91 -19.05
C ALA A 51 10.88 -8.52 -18.60
N VAL A 52 10.28 -7.48 -19.19
CA VAL A 52 9.01 -6.86 -18.73
C VAL A 52 7.86 -7.85 -18.55
N MET A 53 7.78 -8.91 -19.37
CA MET A 53 6.70 -9.90 -19.27
C MET A 53 6.80 -10.73 -17.98
N ALA A 54 8.00 -11.24 -17.68
CA ALA A 54 8.23 -11.95 -16.42
C ALA A 54 8.08 -11.01 -15.23
N GLN A 55 8.64 -9.80 -15.30
CA GLN A 55 8.48 -8.76 -14.26
C GLN A 55 6.99 -8.49 -13.97
N ARG A 56 6.14 -8.32 -14.99
CA ARG A 56 4.70 -8.07 -14.80
C ARG A 56 3.99 -9.23 -14.12
N ARG A 57 4.26 -10.46 -14.54
CA ARG A 57 3.65 -11.66 -13.93
C ARG A 57 4.16 -11.86 -12.50
N CYS A 58 5.45 -11.66 -12.32
CA CYS A 58 6.09 -11.80 -11.03
C CYS A 58 5.79 -10.64 -10.07
N ALA A 59 5.39 -9.45 -10.52
CA ALA A 59 4.88 -8.38 -9.66
C ALA A 59 3.48 -8.70 -9.14
N ARG A 60 2.66 -9.38 -9.95
CA ARG A 60 1.30 -9.78 -9.59
C ARG A 60 1.26 -10.86 -8.51
N ALA A 61 2.28 -11.71 -8.43
CA ALA A 61 2.38 -12.76 -7.43
C ALA A 61 2.56 -12.25 -5.97
N PRO A 62 3.58 -11.46 -5.62
CA PRO A 62 3.72 -10.86 -4.29
C PRO A 62 2.57 -9.90 -3.99
N ASN A 63 2.00 -9.23 -5.00
CA ASN A 63 0.81 -8.40 -4.80
C ASN A 63 -0.40 -9.26 -4.36
N CYS A 64 -0.54 -10.44 -4.96
CA CYS A 64 -1.54 -11.44 -4.61
C CYS A 64 -1.30 -12.02 -3.20
N LEU A 65 -0.04 -12.21 -2.80
CA LEU A 65 0.35 -12.65 -1.47
C LEU A 65 0.05 -11.58 -0.41
N ILE A 66 0.49 -10.33 -0.60
CA ILE A 66 0.24 -9.27 0.38
C ILE A 66 -1.23 -8.93 0.52
N THR A 67 -2.02 -9.05 -0.56
CA THR A 67 -3.48 -8.94 -0.52
C THR A 67 -4.15 -10.07 0.29
N ARG A 68 -3.47 -11.19 0.50
CA ARG A 68 -3.97 -12.31 1.32
C ARG A 68 -3.26 -12.43 2.66
N PHE A 69 -2.24 -11.61 2.90
CA PHE A 69 -1.58 -11.53 4.18
C PHE A 69 -2.55 -10.87 5.19
N PRO A 70 -2.62 -11.35 6.45
CA PRO A 70 -3.62 -10.85 7.39
C PRO A 70 -3.51 -9.35 7.62
N ARG A 71 -4.61 -8.63 7.41
CA ARG A 71 -4.67 -7.17 7.54
C ARG A 71 -4.26 -6.66 8.93
N VAL A 72 -4.54 -7.44 9.97
CA VAL A 72 -4.17 -7.13 11.37
C VAL A 72 -2.66 -7.18 11.64
N ARG A 73 -1.84 -7.55 10.65
CA ARG A 73 -0.38 -7.68 10.79
C ARG A 73 0.40 -6.62 10.01
N HIS A 74 -0.25 -5.69 9.33
CA HIS A 74 0.45 -4.65 8.58
C HIS A 74 -0.47 -3.45 8.37
N PHE A 75 0.10 -2.31 7.99
CA PHE A 75 -0.60 -1.04 7.89
C PHE A 75 -1.00 -0.67 6.47
N ASN A 76 -0.49 -1.38 5.45
CA ASN A 76 -0.85 -1.16 4.04
C ASN A 76 -2.38 -1.10 3.76
N LEU A 77 -2.84 0.09 3.42
CA LEU A 77 -4.21 0.42 3.04
C LEU A 77 -4.40 0.23 1.54
N ARG A 78 -5.49 -0.43 1.13
CA ARG A 78 -5.80 -0.62 -0.30
C ARG A 78 -6.49 0.58 -0.91
N SER A 79 -7.30 1.26 -0.11
CA SER A 79 -8.11 2.40 -0.52
C SER A 79 -8.46 3.27 0.67
N ALA A 80 -8.50 4.58 0.46
CA ALA A 80 -9.01 5.52 1.46
C ALA A 80 -10.46 5.21 1.89
N TYR A 81 -11.26 4.57 1.02
CA TYR A 81 -12.63 4.17 1.34
C TYR A 81 -12.72 3.12 2.47
N GLU A 82 -11.68 2.30 2.67
CA GLU A 82 -11.67 1.29 3.74
C GLU A 82 -11.41 1.93 5.11
N MET A 83 -10.83 3.14 5.14
CA MET A 83 -10.34 3.78 6.36
C MET A 83 -11.45 4.08 7.36
N LYS A 84 -12.58 4.65 6.91
CA LYS A 84 -13.70 4.98 7.79
C LYS A 84 -14.15 3.78 8.62
N ARG A 85 -14.36 2.64 7.96
CA ARG A 85 -14.78 1.40 8.62
C ARG A 85 -13.70 0.87 9.57
N GLU A 86 -12.43 0.90 9.18
CA GLU A 86 -11.31 0.48 10.04
C GLU A 86 -11.20 1.36 11.28
N LEU A 87 -11.45 2.67 11.16
CA LEU A 87 -11.43 3.64 12.26
C LEU A 87 -12.59 3.43 13.24
N ASP A 88 -13.82 3.25 12.75
CA ASP A 88 -14.99 2.98 13.60
C ASP A 88 -14.79 1.69 14.43
N GLN A 89 -14.24 0.65 13.80
CA GLN A 89 -13.89 -0.60 14.45
C GLN A 89 -12.79 -0.42 15.50
N PHE A 90 -11.78 0.40 15.19
CA PHE A 90 -10.69 0.67 16.11
C PHE A 90 -11.12 1.52 17.30
N GLY A 91 -11.93 2.57 17.12
CA GLY A 91 -12.50 3.34 18.22
C GLY A 91 -13.32 2.46 19.18
N SER A 92 -14.12 1.55 18.62
CA SER A 92 -14.86 0.55 19.41
C SER A 92 -13.94 -0.43 20.16
N LEU A 93 -12.79 -0.77 19.58
CA LEU A 93 -11.79 -1.62 20.22
C LEU A 93 -11.10 -0.89 21.38
N LEU A 94 -10.70 0.37 21.18
CA LEU A 94 -10.08 1.19 22.21
C LEU A 94 -11.00 1.37 23.43
N GLN A 95 -12.29 1.59 23.21
CA GLN A 95 -13.27 1.66 24.30
C GLN A 95 -13.37 0.34 25.08
N LYS A 96 -13.32 -0.81 24.39
CA LYS A 96 -13.33 -2.13 25.04
C LYS A 96 -12.07 -2.42 25.84
N GLU A 97 -10.93 -1.90 25.39
CA GLU A 97 -9.65 -1.99 26.09
C GLU A 97 -9.51 -0.92 27.19
N GLY A 98 -10.57 -0.13 27.46
CA GLY A 98 -10.62 0.85 28.55
C GLY A 98 -9.89 2.16 28.26
N CYS A 99 -9.49 2.42 27.02
CA CYS A 99 -8.85 3.68 26.65
C CYS A 99 -9.86 4.83 26.68
N SER A 100 -9.51 5.94 27.33
CA SER A 100 -10.29 7.19 27.34
C SER A 100 -9.78 8.19 26.30
N MET A 101 -8.53 8.03 25.84
CA MET A 101 -7.82 8.91 24.92
C MET A 101 -7.01 8.10 23.91
N ALA A 102 -6.43 8.79 22.91
CA ALA A 102 -5.43 8.21 22.03
C ALA A 102 -4.42 9.26 21.55
N MET A 103 -3.22 8.80 21.23
CA MET A 103 -2.16 9.59 20.61
C MET A 103 -2.02 9.23 19.15
N GLY A 104 -2.02 10.23 18.29
CA GLY A 104 -1.82 10.06 16.86
C GLY A 104 -0.51 10.67 16.38
N ARG A 105 0.11 10.05 15.38
CA ARG A 105 1.24 10.60 14.64
C ARG A 105 1.08 10.35 13.15
N CYS A 106 1.66 11.24 12.35
CA CYS A 106 1.69 11.13 10.90
C CYS A 106 3.14 11.26 10.41
N TYR A 107 3.52 10.39 9.48
CA TYR A 107 4.87 10.29 8.94
C TYR A 107 4.87 10.20 7.41
N ASP A 108 5.94 10.73 6.82
CA ASP A 108 6.39 10.47 5.44
C ASP A 108 7.59 9.53 5.49
N ILE A 109 7.57 8.44 4.73
CA ILE A 109 8.76 7.62 4.49
C ILE A 109 9.59 8.30 3.40
N LYS A 110 10.64 9.01 3.80
CA LYS A 110 11.49 9.75 2.87
C LYS A 110 12.23 8.79 1.95
N GLU A 111 12.30 9.10 0.66
CA GLU A 111 13.09 8.35 -0.33
C GLU A 111 12.80 6.83 -0.33
N MET A 112 11.53 6.45 -0.12
CA MET A 112 11.08 5.05 0.05
C MET A 112 11.68 4.08 -0.98
N PHE A 113 11.78 4.50 -2.25
CA PHE A 113 12.34 3.67 -3.31
C PHE A 113 13.86 3.80 -3.44
N SER A 114 14.41 4.98 -3.20
CA SER A 114 15.83 5.31 -3.44
C SER A 114 16.75 4.74 -2.37
N SER A 115 16.27 4.72 -1.12
CA SER A 115 17.12 4.43 0.05
C SER A 115 16.98 3.00 0.55
N ILE A 116 15.93 2.27 0.18
CA ILE A 116 15.69 0.92 0.70
C ILE A 116 16.80 -0.06 0.32
N SER A 117 17.38 -0.73 1.31
CA SER A 117 18.48 -1.68 1.07
C SER A 117 18.01 -2.93 0.33
N HIS A 118 18.88 -3.50 -0.52
CA HIS A 118 18.53 -4.72 -1.28
C HIS A 118 18.37 -5.94 -0.38
N SER A 119 19.17 -6.06 0.68
CA SER A 119 19.05 -7.12 1.68
C SER A 119 17.68 -7.08 2.35
N PHE A 120 17.24 -5.90 2.81
CA PHE A 120 15.96 -5.77 3.50
C PHE A 120 14.76 -6.12 2.61
N VAL A 121 14.82 -5.79 1.30
CA VAL A 121 13.80 -6.22 0.33
C VAL A 121 13.80 -7.74 0.17
N LYS A 122 14.97 -8.37 0.03
CA LYS A 122 15.10 -9.82 -0.12
C LYS A 122 14.60 -10.56 1.12
N ASP A 123 14.93 -10.06 2.31
CA ASP A 123 14.50 -10.63 3.59
C ASP A 123 12.99 -10.53 3.77
N ALA A 124 12.39 -9.38 3.47
CA ALA A 124 10.95 -9.21 3.54
C ALA A 124 10.19 -10.13 2.57
N VAL A 125 10.69 -10.30 1.34
CA VAL A 125 10.07 -11.25 0.40
C VAL A 125 10.22 -12.68 0.90
N SER A 126 11.36 -13.03 1.49
CA SER A 126 11.63 -14.33 2.14
C SER A 126 10.66 -14.63 3.28
N GLU A 127 10.42 -13.66 4.16
CA GLU A 127 9.45 -13.82 5.25
C GLU A 127 8.02 -13.98 4.74
N LEU A 128 7.62 -13.17 3.76
CA LEU A 128 6.28 -13.27 3.18
C LEU A 128 6.07 -14.63 2.50
N VAL A 129 7.05 -15.11 1.73
CA VAL A 129 6.99 -16.43 1.08
C VAL A 129 6.90 -17.53 2.14
N MET A 130 7.80 -17.52 3.12
CA MET A 130 7.85 -18.52 4.19
C MET A 130 6.52 -18.58 4.96
N TYR A 131 5.88 -17.44 5.20
CA TYR A 131 4.57 -17.38 5.86
C TYR A 131 3.50 -18.22 5.12
N PHE A 132 3.49 -18.16 3.78
CA PHE A 132 2.53 -18.91 2.97
C PHE A 132 2.95 -20.37 2.77
N GLU A 133 4.24 -20.65 2.61
CA GLU A 133 4.76 -22.02 2.50
C GLU A 133 4.46 -22.85 3.75
N LYS A 134 4.64 -22.27 4.96
CA LYS A 134 4.27 -22.91 6.23
C LYS A 134 2.78 -23.28 6.32
N ARG A 135 1.93 -22.66 5.49
CA ARG A 135 0.48 -22.96 5.40
C ARG A 135 0.12 -23.89 4.24
N GLY A 136 1.13 -24.47 3.59
CA GLY A 136 1.02 -25.43 2.50
C GLY A 136 0.75 -24.80 1.13
N TRP A 137 0.87 -23.49 0.98
CA TRP A 137 0.79 -22.85 -0.33
C TRP A 137 2.09 -23.08 -1.11
N ARG A 138 1.97 -23.30 -2.42
CA ARG A 138 3.13 -23.66 -3.27
C ARG A 138 3.34 -22.71 -4.44
N GLN A 139 2.28 -22.04 -4.91
CA GLN A 139 2.34 -21.20 -6.10
C GLN A 139 1.22 -20.17 -6.16
N VAL A 140 1.43 -19.16 -7.00
CA VAL A 140 0.42 -18.21 -7.45
C VAL A 140 0.16 -18.42 -8.95
N ARG A 141 -1.09 -18.67 -9.31
CA ARG A 141 -1.56 -18.66 -10.71
C ARG A 141 -1.90 -17.24 -11.10
N VAL A 142 -1.25 -16.76 -12.15
CA VAL A 142 -1.40 -15.41 -12.69
C VAL A 142 -2.07 -15.53 -14.05
N ALA A 143 -3.26 -14.94 -14.21
CA ALA A 143 -3.99 -15.03 -15.48
C ALA A 143 -3.17 -14.42 -16.62
N ASN A 144 -3.12 -15.11 -17.76
CA ASN A 144 -2.39 -14.67 -18.95
C ASN A 144 -2.90 -13.33 -19.47
N ARG A 145 -4.20 -13.06 -19.28
CA ARG A 145 -4.89 -11.79 -19.58
C ARG A 145 -5.60 -11.28 -18.33
N GLY A 146 -5.71 -9.96 -18.20
CA GLY A 146 -6.37 -9.31 -17.06
C GLY A 146 -5.55 -9.31 -15.78
N LYS A 147 -6.23 -9.09 -14.63
CA LYS A 147 -5.60 -8.86 -13.32
C LYS A 147 -5.75 -10.02 -12.33
N LEU A 148 -6.48 -11.08 -12.67
CA LEU A 148 -6.81 -12.18 -11.75
C LEU A 148 -5.59 -12.97 -11.29
N CYS A 149 -5.48 -13.18 -9.97
CA CYS A 149 -4.44 -13.98 -9.35
C CYS A 149 -5.02 -14.90 -8.28
N GLN A 150 -4.63 -16.17 -8.30
CA GLN A 150 -5.13 -17.18 -7.38
C GLN A 150 -3.97 -17.93 -6.74
N MET A 151 -4.04 -18.16 -5.43
CA MET A 151 -3.08 -19.02 -4.76
C MET A 151 -3.49 -20.48 -4.93
N SER A 152 -2.52 -21.39 -5.05
CA SER A 152 -2.76 -22.82 -5.14
C SER A 152 -1.81 -23.60 -4.23
N LYS A 153 -2.35 -24.62 -3.57
CA LYS A 153 -1.57 -25.65 -2.86
C LYS A 153 -1.13 -26.78 -3.79
N THR A 154 -1.77 -26.91 -4.95
CA THR A 154 -1.47 -27.94 -5.95
C THR A 154 -0.51 -27.42 -7.01
N THR A 155 0.29 -28.31 -7.58
CA THR A 155 1.21 -28.04 -8.69
C THR A 155 0.56 -28.19 -10.07
N ARG A 156 -0.74 -28.51 -10.13
CA ARG A 156 -1.46 -28.68 -11.39
C ARG A 156 -1.45 -27.37 -12.18
N ARG A 157 -1.17 -27.50 -13.48
CA ARG A 157 -1.29 -26.41 -14.44
C ARG A 157 -2.77 -26.20 -14.77
N GLU A 158 -3.12 -24.96 -15.06
CA GLU A 158 -4.47 -24.55 -15.43
C GLU A 158 -4.38 -23.72 -16.70
N GLU A 159 -5.23 -24.02 -17.67
CA GLU A 159 -5.27 -23.30 -18.93
C GLU A 159 -5.64 -21.83 -18.70
N GLY A 160 -5.03 -20.93 -19.47
CA GLY A 160 -5.22 -19.48 -19.29
C GLY A 160 -4.43 -18.85 -18.15
N TYR A 161 -3.68 -19.63 -17.36
CA TYR A 161 -2.82 -19.13 -16.28
C TYR A 161 -1.34 -19.45 -16.50
N THR A 162 -0.48 -18.53 -16.09
CA THR A 162 0.95 -18.78 -15.87
C THR A 162 1.17 -19.04 -14.39
N THR A 163 1.90 -20.11 -14.07
CA THR A 163 2.22 -20.46 -12.68
C THR A 163 3.51 -19.78 -12.24
N VAL A 164 3.43 -19.00 -11.17
CA VAL A 164 4.58 -18.44 -10.44
C VAL A 164 4.74 -19.24 -9.17
N LYS A 165 5.72 -20.13 -9.11
CA LYS A 165 6.07 -20.83 -7.88
C LYS A 165 6.64 -19.84 -6.86
N LEU A 166 6.52 -20.16 -5.56
CA LEU A 166 6.98 -19.25 -4.51
C LEU A 166 8.51 -19.08 -4.49
N ASP A 167 9.27 -20.15 -4.75
CA ASP A 167 10.73 -20.12 -4.92
C ASP A 167 11.20 -19.14 -6.02
N MET A 168 10.47 -19.06 -7.13
CA MET A 168 10.78 -18.14 -8.23
C MET A 168 10.66 -16.66 -7.84
N LEU A 169 9.98 -16.33 -6.73
CA LEU A 169 9.91 -14.95 -6.25
C LEU A 169 11.28 -14.46 -5.77
N HIS A 170 12.05 -15.30 -5.07
CA HIS A 170 13.42 -14.94 -4.64
C HIS A 170 14.32 -14.71 -5.85
N ILE A 171 14.25 -15.62 -6.82
CA ILE A 171 15.04 -15.56 -8.05
C ILE A 171 14.72 -14.27 -8.84
N MET A 172 13.44 -13.93 -8.97
CA MET A 172 13.03 -12.72 -9.66
C MET A 172 13.50 -11.45 -8.93
N VAL A 173 13.36 -11.40 -7.60
CA VAL A 173 13.77 -10.24 -6.80
C VAL A 173 15.28 -10.05 -6.88
N GLU A 174 16.05 -11.14 -6.75
CA GLU A 174 17.49 -11.11 -6.95
C GLU A 174 17.85 -10.56 -8.32
N TYR A 175 17.21 -11.08 -9.37
CA TYR A 175 17.44 -10.62 -10.73
C TYR A 175 17.13 -9.12 -10.89
N ASP A 176 15.99 -8.64 -10.38
CA ASP A 176 15.55 -7.26 -10.56
C ASP A 176 16.45 -6.25 -9.84
N LEU A 177 16.96 -6.61 -8.66
CA LEU A 177 17.87 -5.81 -7.84
C LEU A 177 19.32 -5.88 -8.34
N SER A 178 19.72 -7.00 -8.96
CA SER A 178 21.03 -7.15 -9.59
C SER A 178 21.13 -6.50 -10.98
N HIS A 179 20.01 -6.35 -11.69
CA HIS A 179 19.95 -5.78 -13.04
C HIS A 179 19.06 -4.51 -13.17
N PRO A 180 19.18 -3.49 -12.30
CA PRO A 180 18.45 -2.22 -12.44
C PRO A 180 19.21 -1.25 -13.35
N TYR A 181 19.35 -1.63 -14.62
CA TYR A 181 20.00 -0.78 -15.63
C TYR A 181 19.03 0.23 -16.24
N MET A 182 19.52 1.43 -16.51
CA MET A 182 18.78 2.49 -17.18
C MET A 182 19.71 3.33 -18.07
N MET A 183 19.15 4.03 -19.04
CA MET A 183 19.84 5.04 -19.84
C MET A 183 19.74 6.39 -19.14
N HIS A 184 20.86 7.07 -18.96
CA HIS A 184 20.94 8.46 -18.53
C HIS A 184 21.64 9.26 -19.62
N GLY A 185 20.87 9.99 -20.43
CA GLY A 185 21.33 10.45 -21.73
C GLY A 185 21.73 9.26 -22.62
N ASP A 186 22.99 9.26 -23.06
CA ASP A 186 23.57 8.18 -23.87
C ASP A 186 24.40 7.17 -23.06
N VAL A 187 24.45 7.34 -21.73
CA VAL A 187 25.23 6.48 -20.83
C VAL A 187 24.33 5.47 -20.12
N ILE A 188 24.75 4.21 -20.07
CA ILE A 188 24.08 3.19 -19.25
C ILE A 188 24.55 3.34 -17.81
N ARG A 189 23.61 3.46 -16.88
CA ARG A 189 23.86 3.48 -15.43
C ARG A 189 23.15 2.30 -14.77
N ARG A 190 23.69 1.85 -13.63
CA ARG A 190 23.10 0.84 -12.76
C ARG A 190 22.81 1.47 -11.41
N GLN A 191 21.61 1.28 -10.88
CA GLN A 191 21.28 1.67 -9.53
C GLN A 191 21.81 0.63 -8.53
N LEU A 192 22.61 1.07 -7.55
CA LEU A 192 23.24 0.18 -6.57
C LEU A 192 22.45 0.07 -5.27
N VAL A 193 21.72 1.12 -4.89
CA VAL A 193 20.89 1.20 -3.68
C VAL A 193 19.47 1.54 -4.08
N GLY A 194 18.48 1.00 -3.37
CA GLY A 194 17.08 1.23 -3.67
C GLY A 194 16.51 0.33 -4.75
N ILE A 195 15.20 0.41 -4.92
CA ILE A 195 14.44 -0.25 -5.97
C ILE A 195 14.19 0.75 -7.10
N PRO A 196 14.45 0.39 -8.37
CA PRO A 196 14.35 1.33 -9.48
C PRO A 196 12.95 1.87 -9.71
N MET A 197 12.81 3.20 -9.70
CA MET A 197 11.54 3.87 -9.96
C MET A 197 11.15 3.70 -11.43
N GLY A 198 10.04 3.00 -11.68
CA GLY A 198 9.50 2.75 -13.03
C GLY A 198 9.48 1.29 -13.47
N LYS A 199 10.09 0.36 -12.70
CA LYS A 199 9.83 -1.08 -12.89
C LYS A 199 8.45 -1.47 -12.34
N THR A 200 7.84 -2.49 -12.96
CA THR A 200 6.50 -2.97 -12.55
C THR A 200 6.53 -3.64 -11.16
N THR A 201 7.67 -4.22 -10.79
CA THR A 201 7.89 -4.87 -9.49
C THR A 201 8.11 -3.87 -8.35
N SER A 202 8.54 -2.64 -8.62
CA SER A 202 8.98 -1.73 -7.56
C SER A 202 7.91 -1.38 -6.52
N PRO A 203 6.68 -0.97 -6.90
CA PRO A 203 5.66 -0.60 -5.93
C PRO A 203 5.28 -1.75 -5.01
N VAL A 204 5.21 -2.97 -5.55
CA VAL A 204 4.84 -4.15 -4.75
C VAL A 204 5.98 -4.58 -3.83
N LEU A 205 7.24 -4.50 -4.29
CA LEU A 205 8.39 -4.81 -3.43
C LEU A 205 8.51 -3.82 -2.26
N ALA A 206 8.35 -2.52 -2.52
CA ALA A 206 8.32 -1.52 -1.45
C ALA A 206 7.16 -1.78 -0.47
N THR A 207 5.98 -2.11 -0.98
CA THR A 207 4.81 -2.44 -0.15
C THR A 207 5.02 -3.66 0.74
N VAL A 208 5.55 -4.75 0.17
CA VAL A 208 5.88 -5.98 0.91
C VAL A 208 6.93 -5.69 1.97
N THR A 209 7.95 -4.92 1.62
CA THR A 209 9.06 -4.63 2.53
C THR A 209 8.60 -3.86 3.76
N CYS A 210 7.84 -2.79 3.58
CA CYS A 210 7.21 -2.09 4.70
C CYS A 210 6.23 -2.99 5.46
N ALA A 211 5.41 -3.80 4.78
CA ALA A 211 4.45 -4.66 5.46
C ALA A 211 5.09 -5.72 6.37
N MET A 212 6.27 -6.24 6.02
CA MET A 212 6.99 -7.18 6.88
C MET A 212 7.65 -6.49 8.07
N ALA A 213 8.20 -5.30 7.87
CA ALA A 213 8.66 -4.45 8.98
C ALA A 213 7.53 -4.18 10.00
N GLU A 214 6.35 -3.80 9.51
CA GLU A 214 5.15 -3.57 10.32
C GLU A 214 4.69 -4.84 11.05
N ALA A 215 4.76 -6.00 10.39
CA ALA A 215 4.41 -7.28 10.99
C ALA A 215 5.35 -7.66 12.13
N ARG A 216 6.66 -7.41 11.99
CA ARG A 216 7.65 -7.61 13.06
C ARG A 216 7.37 -6.66 14.23
N PHE A 217 7.15 -5.39 13.96
CA PHE A 217 6.77 -4.39 14.96
C PHE A 217 5.54 -4.83 15.77
N LEU A 218 4.43 -5.13 15.11
CA LEU A 218 3.20 -5.57 15.77
C LEU A 218 3.35 -6.89 16.54
N SER A 219 4.25 -7.77 16.09
CA SER A 219 4.54 -9.02 16.80
C SER A 219 5.34 -8.75 18.09
N ASN A 220 6.27 -7.79 18.05
CA ASN A 220 7.09 -7.41 19.20
C ASN A 220 6.30 -6.65 20.28
N LEU A 221 5.19 -6.00 19.92
CA LEU A 221 4.30 -5.32 20.87
C LEU A 221 3.52 -6.27 21.80
N GLY A 222 3.41 -7.57 21.48
CA GLY A 222 2.69 -8.52 22.32
C GLY A 222 1.21 -8.15 22.51
N ALA A 223 0.80 -7.91 23.77
CA ALA A 223 -0.58 -7.54 24.12
C ALA A 223 -0.94 -6.12 23.63
N ASP A 224 0.04 -5.22 23.58
CA ASP A 224 -0.11 -3.79 23.29
C ASP A 224 -0.57 -3.55 21.86
N ARG A 225 -0.40 -4.54 20.97
CA ARG A 225 -0.92 -4.45 19.59
C ARG A 225 -2.43 -4.18 19.53
N ARG A 226 -3.19 -4.46 20.61
CA ARG A 226 -4.64 -4.22 20.66
C ARG A 226 -5.00 -2.74 20.76
N ILE A 227 -4.11 -1.94 21.35
CA ILE A 227 -4.27 -0.49 21.48
C ILE A 227 -3.57 0.28 20.36
N VAL A 228 -2.96 -0.40 19.38
CA VAL A 228 -2.24 0.21 18.26
C VAL A 228 -2.93 -0.10 16.94
N MET A 229 -3.18 0.93 16.15
CA MET A 229 -3.61 0.80 14.76
C MET A 229 -2.90 1.82 13.89
N ALA A 230 -2.55 1.42 12.67
CA ALA A 230 -1.96 2.33 11.71
C ALA A 230 -2.41 2.03 10.29
N TRP A 231 -2.31 3.05 9.46
CA TRP A 231 -2.68 3.08 8.05
C TRP A 231 -1.49 3.60 7.26
N ARG A 232 -1.09 2.88 6.21
CA ARG A 232 -0.06 3.30 5.28
C ARG A 232 -0.56 3.27 3.86
N MET A 233 -0.32 4.32 3.10
CA MET A 233 -0.49 4.32 1.64
C MET A 233 0.80 4.78 0.99
N VAL A 234 1.52 3.81 0.40
CA VAL A 234 2.87 4.05 -0.15
C VAL A 234 3.81 4.59 0.93
N ASP A 235 4.16 5.87 0.87
CA ASP A 235 5.08 6.62 1.73
C ASP A 235 4.38 7.35 2.89
N ASP A 236 3.08 7.62 2.78
CA ASP A 236 2.29 8.23 3.86
C ASP A 236 1.90 7.18 4.91
N VAL A 237 2.22 7.43 6.18
CA VAL A 237 1.85 6.56 7.31
C VAL A 237 1.19 7.37 8.42
N SER A 238 0.08 6.87 8.96
CA SER A 238 -0.55 7.39 10.17
C SER A 238 -0.71 6.28 11.19
N ILE A 239 -0.32 6.53 12.44
CA ILE A 239 -0.41 5.59 13.55
C ILE A 239 -1.16 6.24 14.71
N VAL A 240 -1.99 5.45 15.38
CA VAL A 240 -2.75 5.84 16.56
C VAL A 240 -2.56 4.78 17.65
N VAL A 241 -2.28 5.25 18.87
CA VAL A 241 -2.09 4.43 20.07
C VAL A 241 -3.07 4.88 21.14
N GLY A 242 -3.91 3.97 21.64
CA GLY A 242 -4.83 4.23 22.74
C GLY A 242 -4.11 4.38 24.07
N CYS A 243 -4.62 5.24 24.95
CA CYS A 243 -4.15 5.42 26.31
C CYS A 243 -5.31 5.75 27.27
N THR A 244 -5.04 5.63 28.57
CA THR A 244 -5.91 6.11 29.64
C THR A 244 -5.49 7.53 30.03
N GLY A 245 -6.24 8.20 30.92
CA GLY A 245 -5.85 9.49 31.48
C GLY A 245 -4.67 9.42 32.47
N GLU A 246 -4.15 8.22 32.73
CA GLU A 246 -3.05 8.00 33.67
C GLU A 246 -1.69 8.24 33.00
N GLU A 247 -0.77 8.83 33.76
CA GLU A 247 0.57 9.20 33.28
C GLU A 247 1.36 7.99 32.76
N GLU A 248 1.30 6.84 33.45
CA GLU A 248 1.99 5.62 33.01
C GLU A 248 1.51 5.12 31.64
N SER A 249 0.21 5.23 31.37
CA SER A 249 -0.40 4.84 30.10
C SER A 249 0.01 5.78 28.97
N TRP A 250 0.14 7.08 29.28
CA TRP A 250 0.67 8.09 28.37
C TRP A 250 2.12 7.80 27.99
N GLU A 251 2.98 7.54 28.97
CA GLU A 251 4.38 7.21 28.71
C GLU A 251 4.50 5.92 27.89
N ARG A 252 3.67 4.91 28.15
CA ARG A 252 3.64 3.68 27.36
C ARG A 252 3.30 3.96 25.91
N ALA A 253 2.27 4.78 25.65
CA ALA A 253 1.88 5.15 24.30
C ALA A 253 3.00 5.90 23.56
N GLU A 254 3.68 6.84 24.24
CA GLU A 254 4.82 7.55 23.65
C GLU A 254 6.02 6.61 23.40
N ARG A 255 6.31 5.65 24.29
CA ARG A 255 7.33 4.60 24.05
C ARG A 255 7.02 3.76 22.81
N ILE A 256 5.76 3.37 22.61
CA ILE A 256 5.32 2.66 21.41
C ILE A 256 5.55 3.52 20.16
N LEU A 257 5.10 4.78 20.18
CA LEU A 257 5.29 5.71 19.06
C LEU A 257 6.78 5.99 18.78
N GLN A 258 7.62 6.04 19.81
CA GLN A 258 9.05 6.21 19.67
C GLN A 258 9.69 4.98 19.03
N SER A 259 9.32 3.77 19.48
CA SER A 259 9.81 2.52 18.88
C SER A 259 9.36 2.34 17.43
N PHE A 260 8.19 2.90 17.07
CA PHE A 260 7.69 2.90 15.70
C PHE A 260 8.61 3.67 14.73
N LYS A 261 9.37 4.67 15.21
CA LYS A 261 10.25 5.48 14.35
C LYS A 261 11.39 4.67 13.70
N SER A 262 11.75 3.54 14.30
CA SER A 262 12.88 2.68 13.90
C SER A 262 12.45 1.32 13.33
N ILE A 263 11.18 1.15 12.92
CA ILE A 263 10.72 -0.18 12.48
C ILE A 263 11.15 -0.54 11.05
N TYR A 264 11.40 0.48 10.24
CA TYR A 264 11.82 0.31 8.85
C TYR A 264 13.35 0.17 8.78
N ASP A 265 13.85 -0.11 7.57
CA ASP A 265 15.28 -0.11 7.27
C ASP A 265 15.94 1.18 7.77
N GLU A 266 17.16 1.09 8.29
CA GLU A 266 17.88 2.24 8.87
C GLU A 266 18.13 3.38 7.87
N GLU A 267 18.17 3.06 6.57
CA GLU A 267 18.27 4.05 5.49
C GLU A 267 16.93 4.75 5.21
N LEU A 268 15.81 4.20 5.69
CA LEU A 268 14.47 4.76 5.55
C LEU A 268 14.15 5.70 6.73
N LYS A 269 14.21 7.00 6.45
CA LYS A 269 13.92 8.04 7.44
C LYS A 269 12.43 8.37 7.47
N LEU A 270 11.83 8.29 8.66
CA LEU A 270 10.48 8.82 8.91
C LEU A 270 10.54 10.31 9.23
N ILE A 271 9.88 11.12 8.40
CA ILE A 271 9.70 12.55 8.66
C ILE A 271 8.31 12.74 9.26
N ARG A 272 8.26 13.29 10.47
CA ARG A 272 6.99 13.63 11.12
C ARG A 272 6.30 14.78 10.38
N LYS A 273 5.02 14.61 10.09
CA LYS A 273 4.14 15.57 9.38
C LYS A 273 3.12 16.25 10.28
N ASP A 274 2.83 15.68 11.45
CA ASP A 274 1.88 16.27 12.39
C ASP A 274 2.55 17.31 13.31
N GLU A 275 1.77 18.33 13.67
CA GLU A 275 2.19 19.39 14.61
C GLU A 275 1.90 19.02 16.08
N GLY A 276 1.63 17.74 16.37
CA GLY A 276 1.31 17.27 17.72
C GLY A 276 -0.12 17.56 18.20
N ALA A 277 -0.97 18.13 17.35
CA ALA A 277 -2.39 18.30 17.62
C ALA A 277 -3.16 16.97 17.50
N HIS A 278 -4.37 16.91 18.07
CA HIS A 278 -5.32 15.81 17.90
C HIS A 278 -5.90 15.69 16.48
N THR A 279 -5.30 16.37 15.50
CA THR A 279 -5.70 16.37 14.11
C THR A 279 -4.49 16.51 13.19
N TRP A 280 -4.50 15.82 12.05
CA TRP A 280 -3.43 15.89 11.05
C TRP A 280 -3.95 15.53 9.66
N GLN A 281 -3.24 15.98 8.61
CA GLN A 281 -3.54 15.61 7.24
C GLN A 281 -3.00 14.20 6.92
N PHE A 282 -3.79 13.44 6.16
CA PHE A 282 -3.44 12.09 5.70
C PHE A 282 -4.19 11.75 4.41
N ILE A 283 -3.48 11.36 3.34
CA ILE A 283 -4.07 10.89 2.05
C ILE A 283 -5.17 11.82 1.51
N GLY A 284 -4.91 13.13 1.51
CA GLY A 284 -5.86 14.13 1.01
C GLY A 284 -7.14 14.26 1.86
N GLY A 285 -7.13 13.81 3.11
CA GLY A 285 -8.15 14.11 4.10
C GLY A 285 -7.53 14.47 5.43
N ARG A 286 -8.37 14.56 6.46
CA ARG A 286 -7.98 14.91 7.82
C ARG A 286 -8.39 13.84 8.80
N MET A 287 -7.45 13.47 9.65
CA MET A 287 -7.63 12.58 10.80
C MET A 287 -7.99 13.42 12.02
N TYR A 288 -8.85 12.89 12.87
CA TYR A 288 -9.23 13.48 14.16
C TYR A 288 -9.20 12.41 15.23
N VAL A 289 -8.67 12.76 16.40
CA VAL A 289 -8.77 11.96 17.62
C VAL A 289 -9.56 12.78 18.64
N MET A 290 -10.61 12.20 19.18
CA MET A 290 -11.44 12.84 20.22
C MET A 290 -11.35 12.00 21.49
N ALA A 291 -11.28 12.66 22.64
CA ALA A 291 -11.32 12.04 23.95
C ALA A 291 -12.77 11.96 24.47
N GLU A 292 -13.02 11.02 25.38
CA GLU A 292 -14.25 10.94 26.21
C GLU A 292 -15.60 10.96 25.45
N PRO A 293 -16.02 9.84 24.84
CA PRO A 293 -15.29 8.58 24.69
C PRO A 293 -14.26 8.67 23.57
N VAL A 294 -13.22 7.82 23.63
CA VAL A 294 -12.20 7.79 22.58
C VAL A 294 -12.83 7.46 21.22
N GLN A 295 -12.58 8.33 20.25
CA GLN A 295 -13.05 8.18 18.87
C GLN A 295 -11.97 8.63 17.91
N VAL A 296 -11.85 7.93 16.78
CA VAL A 296 -10.93 8.28 15.71
C VAL A 296 -11.73 8.43 14.42
N HIS A 297 -11.61 9.57 13.75
CA HIS A 297 -12.37 9.89 12.55
C HIS A 297 -11.46 10.27 11.39
N PHE A 298 -11.93 10.01 10.17
CA PHE A 298 -11.30 10.49 8.94
C PHE A 298 -12.34 11.18 8.06
N ILE A 299 -12.03 12.41 7.68
CA ILE A 299 -12.83 13.19 6.75
C ILE A 299 -12.01 13.38 5.47
N GLN A 300 -12.49 12.81 4.37
CA GLN A 300 -11.87 13.03 3.08
C GLN A 300 -12.13 14.49 2.65
N GLU A 301 -11.06 15.24 2.40
CA GLU A 301 -11.16 16.59 1.88
C GLU A 301 -11.15 16.50 0.34
N THR A 302 -12.04 17.25 -0.31
CA THR A 302 -11.89 17.43 -1.76
C THR A 302 -10.88 18.55 -1.97
N LYS A 303 -10.05 18.47 -3.03
CA LYS A 303 -9.05 19.49 -3.35
C LYS A 303 -9.62 20.92 -3.49
N ASN A 304 -10.93 21.06 -3.59
CA ASN A 304 -11.63 22.34 -3.73
C ASN A 304 -12.29 22.82 -2.42
N CYS A 305 -12.25 22.06 -1.32
CA CYS A 305 -12.96 22.42 -0.08
C CYS A 305 -12.49 23.77 0.50
N GLU A 306 -11.21 24.09 0.43
CA GLU A 306 -10.67 25.37 0.92
C GLU A 306 -11.09 26.54 0.02
N SER A 307 -11.17 26.32 -1.30
CA SER A 307 -11.60 27.33 -2.28
C SER A 307 -13.05 27.76 -2.07
N PHE A 308 -13.91 26.85 -1.61
CA PHE A 308 -15.30 27.17 -1.27
C PHE A 308 -15.46 27.87 0.09
N ALA A 309 -14.57 27.59 1.06
CA ALA A 309 -14.61 28.22 2.37
C ALA A 309 -14.21 29.71 2.33
N VAL A 310 -13.35 30.10 1.39
CA VAL A 310 -12.91 31.50 1.21
C VAL A 310 -13.97 32.35 0.47
N GLY A 311 -14.90 31.72 -0.27
CA GLY A 311 -15.99 32.41 -0.98
C GLY A 311 -17.21 32.75 -0.12
N VAL A 312 -17.27 32.30 1.13
CA VAL A 312 -18.41 32.53 2.05
C VAL A 312 -17.92 33.29 3.28
N ARG A 313 -17.67 34.59 3.13
CA ARG A 313 -17.57 35.53 4.25
C ARG A 313 -18.51 36.71 4.01
N SER A 314 -19.77 36.56 4.42
CA SER A 314 -20.60 37.63 5.03
C SER A 314 -22.06 37.22 5.22
N VAL A 315 -22.37 36.31 6.14
CA VAL A 315 -23.61 36.46 6.94
C VAL A 315 -23.33 35.94 8.34
N THR A 316 -23.61 36.79 9.32
CA THR A 316 -23.46 36.57 10.75
C THR A 316 -24.44 35.53 11.31
N ASN A 317 -24.09 35.02 12.49
CA ASN A 317 -24.94 34.49 13.57
C ASN A 317 -25.13 32.97 13.76
N PRO A 318 -25.42 32.54 15.02
CA PRO A 318 -24.63 31.53 15.72
C PRO A 318 -25.31 30.17 15.84
N CYS A 319 -24.51 29.18 16.27
CA CYS A 319 -24.91 27.98 17.00
C CYS A 319 -26.18 27.24 16.50
N ARG A 320 -25.99 26.22 15.66
CA ARG A 320 -26.93 25.09 15.62
C ARG A 320 -26.21 23.80 15.24
N THR A 321 -26.19 22.91 16.20
CA THR A 321 -25.95 21.47 16.11
C THR A 321 -26.63 20.89 14.86
N MET A 322 -25.88 20.65 13.79
CA MET A 322 -26.40 19.92 12.63
C MET A 322 -26.28 18.43 12.90
N ARG A 323 -27.41 17.84 13.33
CA ARG A 323 -27.66 16.40 13.24
C ARG A 323 -27.40 15.94 11.82
N VAL A 324 -26.54 14.94 11.68
CA VAL A 324 -26.31 14.17 10.46
C VAL A 324 -27.55 13.33 10.18
N THR A 325 -28.55 13.93 9.58
CA THR A 325 -29.69 13.22 8.98
C THR A 325 -30.05 13.97 7.72
N LEU A 326 -29.41 13.65 6.59
CA LEU A 326 -29.85 13.92 5.21
C LEU A 326 -28.74 13.57 4.19
N ILE A 327 -28.37 12.29 4.10
CA ILE A 327 -27.78 11.71 2.85
C ILE A 327 -28.46 10.35 2.56
N SER A 328 -29.73 10.20 2.93
CA SER A 328 -30.57 9.05 2.58
C SER A 328 -31.77 9.41 1.71
N GLU A 329 -32.12 10.69 1.56
CA GLU A 329 -33.30 11.10 0.78
C GLU A 329 -32.98 11.59 -0.64
N LEU A 330 -31.73 12.02 -0.91
CA LEU A 330 -31.31 12.43 -2.28
C LEU A 330 -30.99 11.26 -3.24
N LYS A 331 -31.10 9.99 -2.78
CA LYS A 331 -30.95 8.80 -3.64
C LYS A 331 -32.28 8.26 -4.19
N ARG A 332 -33.43 8.82 -3.79
CA ARG A 332 -34.76 8.36 -4.24
C ARG A 332 -35.36 9.15 -5.40
N GLU A 333 -34.83 10.32 -5.75
CA GLU A 333 -35.44 11.17 -6.80
C GLU A 333 -34.73 11.13 -8.16
N PHE A 334 -33.56 10.49 -8.30
CA PHE A 334 -32.83 10.46 -9.58
C PHE A 334 -32.62 9.08 -10.21
N PHE A 335 -33.06 7.99 -9.57
CA PHE A 335 -33.01 6.65 -10.18
C PHE A 335 -34.28 5.82 -9.86
N GLY A 336 -35.22 5.83 -10.81
CA GLY A 336 -36.30 4.87 -10.96
C GLY A 336 -37.65 5.54 -11.23
N PRO A 337 -38.32 5.24 -12.36
CA PRO A 337 -38.71 3.86 -12.65
C PRO A 337 -38.53 3.45 -14.12
N LEU A 338 -37.62 2.51 -14.35
CA LEU A 338 -37.64 1.63 -15.53
C LEU A 338 -37.37 0.24 -14.99
N LEU A 339 -38.46 -0.49 -14.69
CA LEU A 339 -38.57 -1.95 -14.60
C LEU A 339 -39.91 -2.33 -13.95
N ARG A 340 -41.00 -2.36 -14.74
CA ARG A 340 -42.09 -3.34 -14.57
C ARG A 340 -42.64 -3.68 -15.95
N GLY A 341 -42.60 -4.96 -16.28
CA GLY A 341 -43.10 -5.50 -17.54
C GLY A 341 -42.77 -6.98 -17.67
N CYS A 342 -43.32 -7.78 -16.76
CA CYS A 342 -43.32 -9.23 -16.86
C CYS A 342 -44.21 -9.65 -18.04
N GLY A 343 -43.70 -10.47 -18.95
CA GLY A 343 -44.44 -10.96 -20.11
C GLY A 343 -43.87 -12.28 -20.60
N THR A 344 -44.34 -13.36 -19.99
CA THR A 344 -44.24 -14.75 -20.45
C THR A 344 -44.61 -14.89 -21.93
N ARG A 345 -43.78 -15.55 -22.76
CA ARG A 345 -44.29 -16.32 -23.90
C ARG A 345 -43.35 -17.42 -24.38
N GLN A 346 -44.01 -18.47 -24.84
CA GLN A 346 -43.55 -19.83 -25.11
C GLN A 346 -42.57 -19.97 -26.30
N ARG A 347 -41.85 -21.10 -26.24
CA ARG A 347 -41.30 -21.89 -27.35
C ARG A 347 -42.01 -21.68 -28.69
N ARG A 348 -41.21 -21.58 -29.77
CA ARG A 348 -41.29 -22.46 -30.96
C ARG A 348 -40.03 -22.31 -31.81
N ARG A 349 -39.51 -23.46 -32.24
CA ARG A 349 -38.51 -23.63 -33.31
C ARG A 349 -39.18 -23.44 -34.68
N PRO A 350 -38.38 -23.23 -35.73
CA PRO A 350 -38.19 -24.30 -36.73
C PRO A 350 -36.89 -25.06 -36.53
#